data_AF-A0A2N3VL71-F1
#
_entry.id   AF-A0A2N3VL71-F1
#
_cell.length_a   1.000
_cell.length_b   1.000
_cell.length_c   1.000
_cell.angle_alpha   90.00
_cell.angle_beta   90.00
_cell.angle_gamma   90.00
#
_symmetry.space_group_name_H-M   'P 1'
#
loop_
_entity.id
_entity.type
_entity.pdbx_description
1 polymer ?
#
loop_
_entity_poly.entity_id
_entity_poly.type
_entity_poly.pdbx_seq_one_letter_code
_entity_poly.pdbx_strand_id
1 'polypeptide(L)' 'MNAILLCGRDPGPLTAQQAHRAMQVHLECAVDTCRSRRRARATLVEQKRMVLDERAQQVSGS' A
#
# COMPACT_ATOMS: atom_id res chain seq x y z
N MET A 1 -14.77 -3.83 -11.90
CA MET A 1 -14.67 -4.50 -10.58
C MET A 1 -13.67 -3.76 -9.71
N ASN A 2 -13.97 -3.54 -8.43
CA ASN A 2 -13.16 -2.72 -7.53
C ASN A 2 -12.05 -3.56 -6.86
N ALA A 3 -10.97 -3.85 -7.60
CA ALA A 3 -9.92 -4.80 -7.19
C ALA A 3 -9.22 -4.42 -5.87
N ILE A 4 -9.21 -3.12 -5.52
CA ILE A 4 -8.67 -2.61 -4.25
C ILE A 4 -9.44 -3.08 -3.01
N LEU A 5 -10.64 -3.67 -3.16
CA LEU A 5 -11.41 -4.21 -2.04
C LEU A 5 -11.01 -5.64 -1.66
N LEU A 6 -10.29 -6.34 -2.53
CA LEU A 6 -9.89 -7.72 -2.31
C LEU A 6 -8.55 -7.75 -1.57
N CYS A 7 -8.56 -8.22 -0.33
CA CYS A 7 -7.33 -8.50 0.41
C CYS A 7 -6.58 -9.66 -0.26
N GLY A 8 -5.25 -9.55 -0.36
CA GLY A 8 -4.39 -10.60 -0.91
C GLY A 8 -4.34 -10.73 -2.44
N ARG A 9 -5.20 -10.02 -3.20
CA ARG A 9 -5.10 -9.95 -4.66
C ARG A 9 -4.33 -8.71 -5.09
N ASP A 10 -3.44 -8.82 -6.07
CA ASP A 10 -2.79 -7.64 -6.64
C ASP A 10 -3.84 -6.85 -7.44
N PRO A 11 -4.09 -5.56 -7.10
CA PRO A 11 -5.13 -4.78 -7.75
C PRO A 11 -4.67 -4.17 -9.10
N GLY A 12 -3.46 -4.48 -9.55
CA GLY A 12 -2.84 -3.88 -10.73
C GLY A 12 -2.32 -2.47 -10.47
N PRO A 13 -1.96 -1.72 -11.53
CA PRO A 13 -1.55 -0.33 -11.41
C PRO A 13 -2.69 0.52 -10.83
N LEU A 14 -2.34 1.39 -9.88
CA LEU A 14 -3.29 2.27 -9.18
C LEU A 14 -2.99 3.73 -9.50
N THR A 15 -4.03 4.56 -9.54
CA THR A 15 -3.87 6.00 -9.43
C THR A 15 -3.60 6.42 -7.97
N ALA A 16 -3.11 7.64 -7.74
CA ALA A 16 -2.94 8.19 -6.39
C ALA A 16 -4.21 8.04 -5.54
N GLN A 17 -5.37 8.35 -6.13
CA GLN A 17 -6.66 8.29 -5.46
C GLN A 17 -7.04 6.86 -5.10
N GLN A 18 -6.83 5.89 -6.00
CA GLN A 18 -7.10 4.48 -5.72
C GLN A 18 -6.13 3.92 -4.67
N ALA A 19 -4.88 4.37 -4.67
CA ALA A 19 -3.90 3.99 -3.66
C ALA A 19 -4.28 4.52 -2.27
N HIS A 20 -4.69 5.79 -2.15
CA HIS A 20 -5.24 6.31 -0.89
C HIS A 20 -6.49 5.55 -0.45
N ARG A 21 -7.42 5.26 -1.37
CA ARG A 21 -8.63 4.47 -1.09
C ARG A 21 -8.26 3.08 -0.57
N ALA A 22 -7.29 2.41 -1.19
CA ALA A 22 -6.82 1.10 -0.75
C ALA A 22 -6.18 1.18 0.65
N MET A 23 -5.42 2.21 0.98
CA MET A 23 -4.87 2.41 2.33
C MET A 23 -5.94 2.63 3.39
N GLN A 24 -7.02 3.34 3.03
CA GLN A 24 -8.17 3.59 3.91
C GLN A 24 -9.02 2.33 4.12
N VAL A 25 -9.28 1.56 3.05
CA VAL A 25 -10.07 0.32 3.12
C VAL A 25 -9.35 -0.76 3.92
N HIS A 26 -8.03 -0.87 3.76
CA HIS A 26 -7.20 -1.89 4.41
C HIS A 26 -6.49 -1.34 5.65
N LEU A 27 -7.12 -0.45 6.42
CA LEU A 27 -6.51 0.19 7.59
C LEU A 27 -5.99 -0.84 8.61
N GLU A 28 -6.75 -1.92 8.80
CA GLU A 28 -6.47 -3.01 9.74
C GLU A 28 -5.51 -4.07 9.18
N CYS A 29 -5.21 -4.05 7.87
CA CYS A 29 -4.26 -4.99 7.29
C CYS A 29 -2.82 -4.49 7.45
N ALA A 30 -1.91 -5.40 7.82
CA ALA A 30 -0.48 -5.12 7.71
C ALA A 30 -0.09 -4.92 6.22
N VAL A 31 0.76 -3.93 5.97
CA VAL A 31 1.25 -3.62 4.59
C VAL A 31 1.99 -4.82 4.01
N ASP A 32 2.70 -5.56 4.86
CA ASP A 32 3.52 -6.69 4.44
C ASP A 32 2.68 -7.91 4.02
N THR A 33 1.46 -8.06 4.56
CA THR A 33 0.58 -9.19 4.27
C THR A 33 -0.48 -8.88 3.20
N CYS A 34 -0.92 -7.62 3.09
CA CYS A 34 -1.92 -7.22 2.10
C CYS A 34 -1.29 -6.71 0.80
N ARG A 35 -1.45 -7.48 -0.28
CA ARG A 35 -0.95 -7.11 -1.63
C ARG A 35 -1.51 -5.77 -2.12
N SER A 36 -2.79 -5.50 -1.86
CA SER A 36 -3.42 -4.21 -2.20
C SER A 36 -2.77 -3.04 -1.48
N ARG A 37 -2.45 -3.20 -0.20
CA ARG A 37 -1.82 -2.16 0.62
C ARG A 37 -0.35 -1.95 0.25
N ARG A 38 0.37 -3.05 -0.04
CA ARG A 38 1.74 -3.01 -0.58
C ARG A 38 1.80 -2.26 -1.90
N ARG A 39 0.90 -2.59 -2.85
CA ARG A 39 0.81 -1.92 -4.15
C ARG A 39 0.48 -0.44 -4.00
N ALA A 40 -0.51 -0.11 -3.18
CA ALA A 40 -0.89 1.27 -2.90
C ALA A 40 0.28 2.09 -2.34
N ARG A 41 1.03 1.53 -1.38
CA ARG A 41 2.24 2.17 -0.83
C ARG A 41 3.28 2.42 -1.91
N ALA A 42 3.59 1.42 -2.73
CA ALA A 42 4.54 1.57 -3.83
C ALA A 42 4.13 2.70 -4.79
N THR A 43 2.85 2.74 -5.19
CA THR A 43 2.31 3.79 -6.06
C THR A 43 2.45 5.19 -5.44
N LEU A 44 2.15 5.35 -4.15
CA LEU A 44 2.23 6.66 -3.50
C LEU A 44 3.68 7.13 -3.32
N VAL A 45 4.61 6.20 -3.08
CA VAL A 45 6.05 6.50 -3.01
C VAL A 45 6.59 6.90 -4.37
N GLU A 46 6.27 6.14 -5.42
CA GLU A 46 6.67 6.45 -6.81
C GLU A 46 6.16 7.82 -7.25
N GLN A 47 4.94 8.17 -6.86
CA GLN A 47 4.33 9.46 -7.17
C GLN A 47 4.77 10.61 -6.23
N LYS A 48 5.73 10.36 -5.33
CA LYS A 48 6.21 11.31 -4.31
C LYS A 48 5.09 11.90 -3.44
N ARG A 49 3.99 11.15 -3.27
CA ARG A 49 2.84 11.50 -2.41
C ARG A 49 2.97 10.92 -1.01
N MET A 50 3.88 9.97 -0.82
CA MET A 50 4.22 9.39 0.48
C MET A 50 5.74 9.35 0.62
N VAL A 51 6.26 10.03 1.64
CA VAL A 51 7.66 9.89 2.05
C VAL A 51 7.70 8.77 3.07
N LEU A 52 8.47 7.73 2.78
CA LEU A 52 8.83 6.76 3.81
C LEU A 52 9.92 7.40 4.65
N ASP A 53 9.63 7.61 5.93
CA ASP A 53 10.68 7.96 6.88
C ASP A 53 11.73 6.84 6.82
N GLU A 54 12.99 7.19 6.59
CA GLU A 54 14.07 6.25 6.32
C GLU A 54 14.27 5.27 7.49
N ARG A 55 13.79 5.62 8.69
CA ARG A 55 13.75 4.75 9.88
C ARG A 55 12.84 3.53 9.74
N ALA A 56 11.85 3.55 8.84
CA ALA A 56 10.95 2.40 8.63
C ALA A 56 11.60 1.25 7.83
N GLN A 57 12.82 1.42 7.32
CA GLN A 57 13.57 0.35 6.64
C GLN A 57 14.40 -0.52 7.58
N GLN A 58 14.46 -0.23 8.89
CA GLN A 58 15.37 -0.92 9.83
C GLN A 58 14.71 -1.85 10.86
N VAL A 59 13.43 -2.19 10.73
CA VAL A 59 12.78 -3.20 11.60
C VAL A 59 12.55 -4.53 10.86
N SER A 60 13.64 -5.10 10.38
CA SER A 60 13.75 -6.53 10.11
C SER A 60 15.02 -7.02 10.80
N GLY A 61 14.92 -7.32 12.09
CA GLY A 61 16.06 -7.81 12.87
C GLY A 61 15.84 -7.72 14.38
N SER A 62 15.12 -8.69 14.94
CA SER A 62 15.31 -9.21 16.29
C SER A 62 14.83 -10.65 16.31
#